data_AF-A0A645A8C5-F1
#
_entry.id   AF-A0A645A8C5-F1
#
_cell.length_a   1.000
_cell.length_b   1.000
_cell.length_c   1.000
_cell.angle_alpha   90.00
_cell.angle_beta   90.00
_cell.angle_gamma   90.00
#
_symmetry.space_group_name_H-M   'P 1'
#
loop_
_entity.id
_entity.type
_entity.pdbx_description
1 polymer ?
#
loop_
_entity_poly.entity_id
_entity_poly.type
_entity_poly.pdbx_seq_one_letter_code
_entity_poly.pdbx_strand_id
1 'polypeptide(L)'
;MRLPRGGLVSIARNHFLVIYYLFGNILIYRKEESVMLRYTAPLILLFVSNIFMTYAWYGHLKYVGAKPLIVAILVSWGVAFFEYCFQVPANRIGHAVYSLPQLKIMQEVITMAIFAGFSFFVMKEKLSLNYLWASFCMVGAVFFIFRGN
;
A
#
# COMPACT_ATOMS: atom_id res chain seq x y z
N MET A 1 7.92 -43.44 -13.75
CA MET A 1 8.61 -42.43 -14.58
C MET A 1 8.06 -41.05 -14.21
N ARG A 2 8.75 -40.29 -13.35
CA ARG A 2 8.29 -38.97 -12.84
C ARG A 2 8.94 -37.85 -13.66
N LEU A 3 8.13 -36.98 -14.24
CA LEU A 3 8.59 -35.75 -14.88
C LEU A 3 9.04 -34.71 -13.82
N PRO A 4 10.13 -33.97 -14.03
CA PRO A 4 10.62 -33.00 -13.07
C PRO A 4 9.81 -31.68 -13.15
N ARG A 5 8.95 -31.45 -12.14
CA ARG A 5 8.20 -30.18 -11.95
C ARG A 5 9.06 -29.12 -11.25
N GLY A 6 10.23 -28.77 -11.80
CA GLY A 6 11.21 -27.92 -11.11
C GLY A 6 11.63 -26.61 -11.79
N GLY A 7 11.37 -26.43 -13.09
CA GLY A 7 11.98 -25.34 -13.86
C GLY A 7 11.29 -23.97 -13.72
N LEU A 8 9.97 -23.92 -13.91
CA LEU A 8 9.23 -22.65 -14.02
C LEU A 8 9.01 -21.94 -12.66
N VAL A 9 8.91 -22.71 -11.57
CA VAL A 9 8.82 -22.15 -10.21
C VAL A 9 10.15 -21.52 -9.79
N SER A 10 11.28 -22.02 -10.30
CA SER A 10 12.62 -21.51 -9.99
C SER A 10 12.88 -20.12 -10.57
N ILE A 11 12.39 -19.85 -11.78
CA ILE A 11 12.60 -18.57 -12.47
C ILE A 11 11.74 -17.46 -11.85
N ALA A 12 10.47 -17.73 -11.55
CA ALA A 12 9.59 -16.78 -10.86
C ALA A 12 10.07 -16.48 -9.42
N ARG A 13 10.67 -17.46 -8.74
CA ARG A 13 11.30 -17.28 -7.43
C ARG A 13 12.53 -16.35 -7.52
N ASN A 14 13.29 -16.40 -8.61
CA ASN A 14 14.47 -15.56 -8.80
C ASN A 14 14.13 -14.08 -8.99
N HIS A 15 13.09 -13.72 -9.75
CA HIS A 15 12.73 -12.30 -9.91
C HIS A 15 12.18 -11.67 -8.61
N PHE A 16 11.46 -12.44 -7.80
CA PHE A 16 11.02 -12.00 -6.48
C PHE A 16 12.19 -11.91 -5.49
N LEU A 17 13.16 -12.82 -5.62
CA LEU A 17 14.44 -12.75 -4.90
C LEU A 17 15.26 -11.53 -5.31
N VAL A 18 15.28 -11.09 -6.57
CA VAL A 18 16.05 -9.90 -6.98
C VAL A 18 15.52 -8.62 -6.32
N ILE A 19 14.21 -8.44 -6.19
CA ILE A 19 13.64 -7.30 -5.45
C ILE A 19 13.96 -7.44 -3.95
N TYR A 20 13.85 -8.66 -3.41
CA TYR A 20 14.23 -8.96 -2.02
C TYR A 20 15.74 -8.76 -1.76
N TYR A 21 16.63 -8.98 -2.74
CA TYR A 21 18.08 -8.79 -2.64
C TYR A 21 18.52 -7.35 -2.92
N LEU A 22 17.84 -6.63 -3.83
CA LEU A 22 18.08 -5.19 -4.05
C LEU A 22 17.72 -4.36 -2.81
N PHE A 23 16.70 -4.77 -2.05
CA PHE A 23 16.38 -4.19 -0.76
C PHE A 23 17.06 -4.90 0.43
N GLY A 24 17.38 -6.19 0.30
CA GLY A 24 17.93 -7.03 1.36
C GLY A 24 19.45 -6.98 1.53
N ASN A 25 20.20 -6.56 0.50
CA ASN A 25 21.67 -6.41 0.62
C ASN A 25 22.11 -5.09 1.28
N ILE A 26 21.19 -4.22 1.66
CA ILE A 26 21.42 -3.13 2.62
C ILE A 26 21.32 -3.65 4.07
N LEU A 27 20.95 -4.92 4.27
CA LEU A 27 20.71 -5.53 5.56
C LEU A 27 21.79 -6.58 5.91
N ILE A 28 23.06 -6.19 5.89
CA ILE A 28 23.96 -6.61 6.99
C ILE A 28 23.45 -5.86 8.24
N TYR A 29 22.27 -6.24 8.71
CA TYR A 29 21.52 -5.55 9.76
C TYR A 29 21.49 -6.45 11.00
N ARG A 30 21.75 -5.84 12.14
CA ARG A 30 21.73 -6.50 13.45
C ARG A 30 20.34 -7.14 13.67
N LYS A 31 20.27 -8.30 14.32
CA LYS A 31 19.00 -9.06 14.55
C LYS A 31 17.86 -8.20 15.10
N GLU A 32 18.14 -7.21 15.96
CA GLU A 32 17.17 -6.24 16.50
C GLU A 32 16.55 -5.32 15.43
N GLU A 33 17.35 -4.94 14.44
CA GLU A 33 16.97 -4.03 13.38
C GLU A 33 15.95 -4.67 12.43
N SER A 34 16.06 -6.00 12.25
CA SER A 34 15.06 -6.80 11.54
C SER A 34 13.70 -6.87 12.25
N VAL A 35 13.65 -6.64 13.57
CA VAL A 35 12.41 -6.61 14.35
C VAL A 35 11.72 -5.26 14.15
N MET A 36 12.45 -4.15 14.33
CA MET A 36 11.90 -2.80 14.13
C MET A 36 11.35 -2.59 12.72
N LEU A 37 12.05 -3.11 11.71
CA LEU A 37 11.60 -3.07 10.31
C LEU A 37 10.24 -3.73 10.10
N ARG A 38 9.88 -4.78 10.85
CA ARG A 38 8.57 -5.44 10.71
C ARG A 38 7.41 -4.57 11.18
N TYR A 39 7.66 -3.66 12.13
CA TYR A 39 6.67 -2.71 12.63
C TYR A 39 6.59 -1.46 11.74
N THR A 40 7.73 -0.93 11.28
CA THR A 40 7.77 0.36 10.57
C THR A 40 7.67 0.25 9.06
N ALA A 41 8.21 -0.81 8.44
CA ALA A 41 8.16 -0.96 6.98
C ALA A 41 6.72 -1.02 6.42
N PRO A 42 5.75 -1.71 7.06
CA PRO A 42 4.38 -1.70 6.57
C PRO A 42 3.78 -0.30 6.49
N LEU A 43 4.02 0.57 7.47
CA LEU A 43 3.54 1.95 7.47
C LEU A 43 4.06 2.73 6.25
N ILE A 44 5.37 2.68 6.01
CA ILE A 44 6.03 3.40 4.92
C ILE A 44 5.55 2.86 3.56
N LEU A 45 5.53 1.53 3.40
CA LEU A 45 5.12 0.90 2.16
C LEU A 45 3.63 1.13 1.86
N LEU A 46 2.76 1.05 2.87
CA LEU A 46 1.33 1.38 2.72
C LEU A 46 1.12 2.86 2.38
N PHE A 47 1.93 3.76 2.93
CA PHE A 47 1.88 5.18 2.57
C PHE A 47 2.21 5.40 1.09
N VAL A 48 3.33 4.84 0.62
CA VAL A 48 3.71 4.92 -0.80
C VAL A 48 2.66 4.26 -1.69
N SER A 49 2.16 3.09 -1.30
CA SER A 49 1.07 2.39 -2.01
C SER A 49 -0.16 3.28 -2.16
N ASN A 50 -0.59 3.94 -1.09
CA ASN A 50 -1.81 4.75 -1.11
C ASN A 50 -1.70 6.01 -1.98
N ILE A 51 -0.50 6.53 -2.21
CA ILE A 51 -0.30 7.59 -3.21
C ILE A 51 -0.67 7.03 -4.60
N PHE A 52 -0.10 5.89 -4.99
CA PHE A 52 -0.44 5.25 -6.27
C PHE A 52 -1.92 4.86 -6.34
N MET A 53 -2.49 4.30 -5.27
CA MET A 53 -3.91 3.98 -5.19
C MET A 53 -4.78 5.20 -5.49
N THR A 54 -4.48 6.33 -4.83
CA THR A 54 -5.24 7.58 -4.99
C THR A 54 -5.17 8.11 -6.43
N TYR A 55 -3.99 8.05 -7.07
CA TYR A 55 -3.85 8.41 -8.47
C TYR A 55 -4.55 7.43 -9.43
N ALA A 56 -4.49 6.13 -9.14
CA ALA A 56 -5.19 5.12 -9.94
C ALA A 56 -6.71 5.34 -9.91
N TRP A 57 -7.26 5.71 -8.76
CA TRP A 57 -8.71 5.88 -8.58
C TRP A 57 -9.21 7.23 -9.05
N TYR A 58 -8.48 8.31 -8.80
CA TYR A 58 -8.98 9.68 -9.01
C TYR A 58 -8.16 10.51 -9.98
N GLY A 59 -6.90 10.16 -10.24
CA GLY A 59 -6.01 10.94 -11.11
C GLY A 59 -6.56 11.10 -12.53
N HIS A 60 -7.23 10.07 -13.05
CA HIS A 60 -7.83 10.12 -14.39
C HIS A 60 -8.92 11.21 -14.50
N LEU A 61 -9.60 11.57 -13.41
CA LEU A 61 -10.59 12.65 -13.40
C LEU A 61 -9.95 14.01 -13.71
N LYS A 62 -8.71 14.22 -13.25
CA LYS A 62 -7.97 15.47 -13.46
C LYS A 62 -7.28 15.52 -14.82
N TYR A 63 -6.61 14.44 -15.20
CA TYR A 63 -5.65 14.46 -16.33
C TYR A 63 -6.17 13.78 -17.60
N VAL A 64 -7.20 12.94 -17.48
CA VAL A 64 -7.65 12.02 -18.55
C VAL A 64 -9.17 12.11 -18.75
N GLY A 65 -9.86 13.05 -18.09
CA GLY A 65 -11.33 13.08 -18.02
C GLY A 65 -12.05 13.23 -19.36
N ALA A 66 -11.41 13.85 -20.36
CA ALA A 66 -11.97 14.00 -21.71
C ALA A 66 -11.60 12.85 -22.68
N LYS A 67 -10.80 11.88 -22.25
CA LYS A 67 -10.40 10.72 -23.07
C LYS A 67 -11.45 9.61 -22.98
N PRO A 68 -11.49 8.67 -23.95
CA PRO A 68 -12.36 7.50 -23.88
C PRO A 68 -12.14 6.70 -22.59
N LEU A 69 -13.22 6.13 -22.05
CA LEU A 69 -13.21 5.36 -20.79
C LEU A 69 -12.13 4.26 -20.79
N ILE A 70 -11.93 3.59 -21.93
CA ILE A 70 -10.92 2.53 -22.04
C ILE A 70 -9.50 3.04 -21.75
N VAL A 71 -9.18 4.27 -22.14
CA VAL A 71 -7.87 4.89 -21.88
C VAL A 71 -7.71 5.16 -20.39
N ALA A 72 -8.75 5.70 -19.74
CA ALA A 72 -8.74 5.92 -18.29
C ALA A 72 -8.54 4.59 -17.53
N ILE A 73 -9.27 3.53 -17.91
CA ILE A 73 -9.14 2.20 -17.29
C ILE A 73 -7.71 1.65 -17.43
N LEU A 74 -7.14 1.67 -18.64
CA LEU A 74 -5.80 1.12 -18.89
C LEU A 74 -4.71 1.89 -18.14
N VAL A 75 -4.81 3.22 -18.10
CA VAL A 75 -3.88 4.05 -17.33
C VAL A 75 -4.02 3.77 -15.84
N SER A 76 -5.25 3.74 -15.30
CA SER A 76 -5.51 3.41 -13.90
C SER A 76 -4.98 2.03 -13.52
N TRP A 77 -5.12 1.02 -14.38
CA TRP A 77 -4.54 -0.31 -14.17
C TRP A 77 -3.01 -0.28 -14.16
N GLY A 78 -2.39 0.48 -15.06
CA GLY A 78 -0.94 0.69 -15.07
C GLY A 78 -0.43 1.30 -13.76
N VAL A 79 -1.15 2.26 -13.19
CA VAL A 79 -0.81 2.85 -11.89
C VAL A 79 -1.07 1.87 -10.74
N ALA A 80 -2.18 1.15 -10.77
CA ALA A 80 -2.52 0.14 -9.75
C ALA A 80 -1.49 -1.00 -9.68
N PHE A 81 -0.84 -1.35 -10.79
CA PHE A 81 0.28 -2.30 -10.76
C PHE A 81 1.40 -1.85 -9.80
N PHE A 82 1.80 -0.59 -9.84
CA PHE A 82 2.82 -0.05 -8.93
C PHE A 82 2.35 0.00 -7.49
N GLU A 83 1.07 0.33 -7.26
CA GLU A 83 0.43 0.23 -5.94
C GLU A 83 0.63 -1.18 -5.33
N TYR A 84 0.29 -2.23 -6.09
CA TYR A 84 0.46 -3.62 -5.62
C TYR A 84 1.92 -4.00 -5.34
N CYS A 85 2.90 -3.41 -6.04
CA CYS A 85 4.31 -3.64 -5.76
C CYS A 85 4.72 -3.20 -4.35
N PHE A 86 4.01 -2.24 -3.74
CA PHE A 86 4.26 -1.81 -2.35
C PHE A 86 3.27 -2.43 -1.37
N GLN A 87 1.99 -2.51 -1.72
CA GLN A 87 0.95 -3.06 -0.86
C GLN A 87 1.22 -4.51 -0.45
N VAL A 88 1.61 -5.36 -1.42
CA VAL A 88 1.77 -6.80 -1.17
C VAL A 88 2.95 -7.05 -0.21
N PRO A 89 4.16 -6.50 -0.41
CA PRO A 89 5.23 -6.61 0.58
C PRO A 89 4.86 -6.02 1.94
N ALA A 90 4.18 -4.86 1.99
CA ALA A 90 3.77 -4.23 3.24
C ALA A 90 2.93 -5.17 4.10
N ASN A 91 1.89 -5.77 3.50
CA ASN A 91 0.99 -6.69 4.20
C ASN A 91 1.69 -8.00 4.58
N ARG A 92 2.57 -8.54 3.72
CA ARG A 92 3.30 -9.78 4.03
C ARG A 92 4.29 -9.59 5.18
N ILE A 93 4.99 -8.46 5.22
CA ILE A 93 5.89 -8.11 6.31
C ILE A 93 5.09 -7.82 7.59
N GLY A 94 4.04 -7.01 7.47
CA GLY A 94 3.23 -6.57 8.60
C GLY A 94 2.42 -7.69 9.25
N HIS A 95 1.95 -8.69 8.49
CA HIS A 95 1.20 -9.82 9.04
C HIS A 95 2.06 -10.73 9.95
N ALA A 96 3.37 -10.49 10.04
CA ALA A 96 4.21 -11.14 11.03
C ALA A 96 4.06 -10.56 12.44
N VAL A 97 3.55 -9.32 12.58
CA VAL A 97 3.44 -8.58 13.86
C VAL A 97 2.08 -7.94 14.11
N TYR A 98 1.30 -7.68 13.06
CA TYR A 98 -0.05 -7.13 13.11
C TYR A 98 -1.08 -8.16 12.66
N SER A 99 -2.26 -8.14 13.28
CA SER A 99 -3.41 -8.89 12.79
C SER A 99 -3.96 -8.29 11.50
N LEU A 100 -4.71 -9.09 10.73
CA LEU A 100 -5.33 -8.62 9.49
C LEU A 100 -6.22 -7.36 9.69
N PRO A 101 -7.07 -7.27 10.75
CA PRO A 101 -7.82 -6.05 11.03
C PRO A 101 -6.93 -4.83 11.33
N GLN A 102 -5.80 -5.02 12.04
CA GLN A 102 -4.85 -3.93 12.32
C GLN A 102 -4.18 -3.40 11.05
N LEU A 103 -3.80 -4.30 10.13
CA LEU A 103 -3.27 -3.90 8.83
C LEU A 103 -4.30 -3.10 8.02
N LYS A 104 -5.57 -3.56 8.04
CA LYS A 104 -6.63 -2.89 7.30
C LYS A 104 -6.92 -1.49 7.86
N ILE A 105 -7.08 -1.34 9.17
CA ILE A 105 -7.38 -0.02 9.74
C ILE A 105 -6.21 0.96 9.58
N MET A 106 -4.97 0.47 9.67
CA MET A 106 -3.79 1.26 9.36
C MET A 106 -3.83 1.77 7.92
N GLN A 107 -4.20 0.91 6.97
CA GLN A 107 -4.37 1.30 5.57
C GLN A 107 -5.49 2.35 5.40
N GLU A 108 -6.64 2.21 6.06
CA GLU A 108 -7.74 3.19 5.98
C GLU A 108 -7.35 4.58 6.53
N VAL A 109 -6.62 4.62 7.65
CA VAL A 109 -6.10 5.88 8.20
C VAL A 109 -5.18 6.57 7.20
N ILE A 110 -4.25 5.80 6.62
CA ILE A 110 -3.30 6.30 5.62
C ILE A 110 -4.04 6.78 4.35
N THR A 111 -5.02 6.01 3.87
CA THR A 111 -5.86 6.36 2.73
C THR A 111 -6.53 7.70 2.93
N MET A 112 -7.21 7.88 4.08
CA MET A 112 -7.93 9.12 4.37
C MET A 112 -7.00 10.32 4.43
N ALA A 113 -5.81 10.17 5.03
CA ALA A 113 -4.83 11.24 5.09
C ALA A 113 -4.29 11.64 3.71
N ILE A 114 -3.92 10.66 2.88
CA ILE A 114 -3.43 10.90 1.52
C ILE A 114 -4.53 11.46 0.64
N PHE A 115 -5.75 10.94 0.74
CA PHE A 115 -6.89 11.42 -0.03
C PHE A 115 -7.25 12.87 0.32
N ALA A 116 -7.23 13.25 1.59
CA ALA A 116 -7.44 14.64 2.01
C ALA A 116 -6.37 15.57 1.38
N GLY A 117 -5.10 15.17 1.42
CA GLY A 117 -4.01 15.90 0.76
C GLY A 117 -4.21 16.00 -0.76
N PHE A 118 -4.57 14.90 -1.40
CA PHE A 118 -4.84 14.87 -2.84
C PHE A 118 -6.02 15.76 -3.25
N SER A 119 -7.14 15.68 -2.52
CA SER A 119 -8.33 16.50 -2.74
C SER A 119 -7.99 18.00 -2.65
N PHE A 120 -7.24 18.40 -1.62
CA PHE A 120 -6.83 19.79 -1.44
C PHE A 120 -5.77 20.27 -2.45
N PHE A 121 -4.66 19.54 -2.61
CA PHE A 121 -3.53 20.01 -3.41
C PHE A 121 -3.70 19.77 -4.91
N VAL A 122 -4.26 18.62 -5.32
CA VAL A 122 -4.36 18.19 -6.72
C VAL A 122 -5.72 18.56 -7.32
N MET A 123 -6.80 18.22 -6.63
CA MET A 123 -8.17 18.51 -7.11
C MET A 123 -8.62 19.94 -6.84
N LYS A 124 -7.94 20.65 -5.92
CA LYS A 124 -8.29 22.02 -5.49
C LYS A 124 -9.68 22.11 -4.86
N GLU A 125 -10.11 21.03 -4.23
CA GLU A 125 -11.36 20.99 -3.46
C GLU A 125 -11.13 21.50 -2.04
N LYS A 126 -12.17 22.11 -1.46
CA LYS A 126 -12.13 22.56 -0.07
C LYS A 126 -12.41 21.36 0.84
N LEU A 127 -11.50 21.10 1.78
CA LEU A 127 -11.76 20.14 2.84
C LEU A 127 -12.86 20.66 3.76
N SER A 128 -13.97 19.94 3.83
CA SER A 128 -15.09 20.27 4.70
C SER A 128 -14.82 19.83 6.14
N LEU A 129 -15.58 20.39 7.08
CA LEU A 129 -15.51 19.98 8.49
C LEU A 129 -15.91 18.52 8.70
N ASN A 130 -16.58 17.90 7.73
CA ASN A 130 -16.89 16.47 7.74
C ASN A 130 -15.63 15.60 7.67
N TYR A 131 -14.53 16.07 7.06
CA TYR A 131 -13.25 15.35 7.11
C TYR A 131 -12.69 15.25 8.53
N LEU A 132 -12.87 16.32 9.31
CA LEU A 132 -12.45 16.33 10.71
C LEU A 132 -13.26 15.34 11.54
N TRP A 133 -14.59 15.35 11.37
CA TRP A 133 -15.47 14.39 12.04
C TRP A 133 -15.18 12.95 11.63
N ALA A 134 -14.97 12.69 10.34
CA ALA A 134 -14.57 11.38 9.85
C ALA A 134 -13.24 10.92 10.46
N SER A 135 -12.27 11.84 10.60
CA SER A 135 -10.99 11.55 11.24
C SER A 135 -11.14 11.18 12.72
N PHE A 136 -12.02 11.86 13.46
CA PHE A 136 -12.34 11.48 14.84
C PHE A 136 -13.00 10.10 14.94
N CYS A 137 -13.94 9.78 14.06
CA CYS A 137 -14.52 8.44 13.99
C CYS A 137 -13.45 7.37 13.70
N MET A 138 -12.48 7.70 12.85
CA MET A 138 -11.36 6.81 12.51
C MET A 138 -10.47 6.52 13.72
N VAL A 139 -10.21 7.51 14.59
CA VAL A 139 -9.49 7.29 15.86
C VAL A 139 -10.23 6.28 16.74
N GLY A 140 -11.55 6.38 16.82
CA GLY A 140 -12.38 5.39 17.52
C GLY A 140 -12.23 3.98 16.93
N ALA A 141 -12.26 3.85 15.61
CA ALA A 141 -12.06 2.57 14.92
C ALA A 141 -10.66 1.97 15.19
N VAL A 142 -9.61 2.79 15.16
CA VAL A 142 -8.25 2.37 15.53
C VAL A 142 -8.22 1.88 16.98
N PHE A 143 -8.79 2.63 17.92
CA PHE A 143 -8.83 2.22 19.33
C PHE A 143 -9.48 0.85 19.51
N PHE A 144 -10.67 0.62 18.95
CA PHE A 144 -11.38 -0.66 19.13
C PHE A 144 -10.65 -1.84 18.50
N ILE A 145 -10.00 -1.65 17.35
CA ILE A 145 -9.25 -2.72 16.68
C ILE A 145 -7.95 -3.06 17.42
N PHE A 146 -7.33 -2.10 18.10
CA PHE A 146 -6.09 -2.31 18.85
C PHE A 146 -6.29 -2.68 20.33
N ARG A 147 -7.46 -2.40 20.94
CA ARG A 147 -7.72 -2.63 22.37
C ARG A 147 -7.65 -4.11 22.79
N GLY A 148 -7.98 -5.03 21.89
CA GLY A 148 -8.12 -6.46 22.19
C GLY A 148 -6.92 -7.34 21.86
N ASN A 149 -5.77 -6.75 21.52
CA ASN A 149 -4.54 -7.47 21.18
C ASN A 149 -3.47 -7.30 22.26
#